data_AF-A0A3B0AA38-F1
#
_entry.id   AF-A0A3B0AA38-F1
#
_cell.length_a   1.000
_cell.length_b   1.000
_cell.length_c   1.000
_cell.angle_alpha   90.00
_cell.angle_beta   90.00
_cell.angle_gamma   90.00
#
_symmetry.space_group_name_H-M   'P 1'
#
loop_
_entity.id
_entity.type
_entity.pdbx_description
1 polymer ?
#
loop_
_entity_poly.entity_id
_entity_poly.type
_entity_poly.pdbx_seq_one_letter_code
_entity_poly.pdbx_strand_id
1 'polypeptide(L)'
;MTYRVARDLPAAQQATWSNLLADFTAEVPNPEKVEVVITDEYEKVTGEYLVQEVDRSNDTMTAEQYRADRADGARAAAKTCVLPGDRIVVVASSGLVPYGIRPARHGLLHEAQHVRLHQHGDAAWALHRRAPFTLPEREITWEYLWLAESAIDEYRCERTVHDRGWTDPVNTVGAGDVAGVVATFRAARTAWDRTGDLMGAYHAAFASLDRMSKVLGYGAAGVVSGVIPAAAWAKAPVAGRILDVVENLPGTDALVPPEDLLAAAVEVAKRLRRILQEMGFDYFFTPDGGTYLKPL
;
A
#
# COMPACT_ATOMS: atom_id res chain seq x y z
N MET A 1 20.88 3.35 11.75
CA MET A 1 20.48 2.94 10.39
C MET A 1 21.72 2.56 9.63
N THR A 2 21.68 1.40 8.97
CA THR A 2 22.66 1.05 7.94
C THR A 2 22.05 1.34 6.58
N TYR A 3 22.86 1.75 5.61
CA TYR A 3 22.41 1.79 4.22
C TYR A 3 23.44 1.11 3.33
N ARG A 4 22.96 0.52 2.25
CA ARG A 4 23.80 -0.04 1.19
C ARG A 4 23.30 0.46 -0.16
N VAL A 5 24.23 0.57 -1.08
CA VAL A 5 23.93 0.92 -2.47
C VAL A 5 24.34 -0.25 -3.33
N ALA A 6 23.42 -0.75 -4.17
CA ALA A 6 23.69 -1.92 -5.00
C ALA A 6 24.82 -1.67 -6.03
N ARG A 7 24.98 -0.41 -6.46
CA ARG A 7 26.03 0.06 -7.39
C ARG A 7 26.42 1.49 -7.05
N ASP A 8 27.65 1.89 -7.34
CA ASP A 8 28.10 3.25 -7.05
C ASP A 8 27.21 4.31 -7.71
N LEU A 9 26.72 5.26 -6.91
CA LEU A 9 25.93 6.39 -7.40
C LEU A 9 26.85 7.55 -7.81
N PRO A 10 26.44 8.39 -8.77
CA PRO A 10 27.13 9.65 -9.05
C PRO A 10 27.28 10.51 -7.79
N ALA A 11 28.42 11.19 -7.61
CA ALA A 11 28.72 11.99 -6.40
C ALA A 11 27.63 13.01 -6.05
N ALA A 12 27.00 13.64 -7.06
CA ALA A 12 25.88 14.56 -6.87
C ALA A 12 24.65 13.87 -6.25
N GLN A 13 24.38 12.62 -6.63
CA GLN A 13 23.31 11.83 -6.03
C GLN A 13 23.67 11.35 -4.63
N GLN A 14 24.94 11.02 -4.36
CA GLN A 14 25.38 10.61 -3.02
C GLN A 14 25.09 11.68 -1.97
N ALA A 15 25.44 12.95 -2.24
CA ALA A 15 25.15 14.05 -1.32
C ALA A 15 23.64 14.22 -1.07
N THR A 16 22.83 14.09 -2.12
CA THR A 16 21.37 14.13 -1.99
C THR A 16 20.84 12.98 -1.14
N TRP A 17 21.29 11.74 -1.39
CA TRP A 17 20.90 10.58 -0.59
C TRP A 17 21.31 10.71 0.87
N SER A 18 22.49 11.26 1.17
CA SER A 18 22.90 11.51 2.55
C SER A 18 21.92 12.42 3.30
N ASN A 19 21.43 13.48 2.66
CA ASN A 19 20.43 14.37 3.26
C ASN A 19 19.07 13.66 3.44
N LEU A 20 18.63 12.91 2.43
CA LEU A 20 17.37 12.16 2.51
C LEU A 20 17.41 11.07 3.59
N LEU A 21 18.55 10.39 3.73
CA LEU A 21 18.76 9.37 4.76
C LEU A 21 18.84 9.98 6.17
N ALA A 22 19.36 11.21 6.31
CA ALA A 22 19.32 11.94 7.56
C ALA A 22 17.89 12.30 7.98
N ASP A 23 17.08 12.81 7.04
CA ASP A 23 15.66 13.09 7.24
C ASP A 23 14.89 11.80 7.62
N PHE A 24 15.12 10.70 6.90
CA PHE A 24 14.54 9.39 7.21
C PHE A 24 14.93 8.93 8.62
N THR A 25 16.22 9.00 8.96
CA THR A 25 16.75 8.57 10.26
C THR A 25 16.13 9.35 11.42
N ALA A 26 15.87 10.66 11.23
CA ALA A 26 15.26 11.50 12.26
C ALA A 26 13.80 11.09 12.57
N GLU A 27 13.12 10.42 11.64
CA GLU A 27 11.73 10.01 11.80
C GLU A 27 11.55 8.59 12.33
N VAL A 28 12.56 7.73 12.22
CA VAL A 28 12.48 6.35 12.67
C VAL A 28 12.83 6.27 14.17
N PRO A 29 11.98 5.66 15.03
CA PRO A 29 12.26 5.54 16.47
C PRO A 29 13.55 4.79 16.82
N ASN A 30 13.78 3.63 16.19
CA ASN A 30 14.95 2.77 16.39
C ASN A 30 15.70 2.59 15.06
N PRO A 31 16.40 3.63 14.57
CA PRO A 31 16.97 3.62 13.23
C PRO A 31 18.06 2.55 13.08
N GLU A 32 18.74 2.14 14.14
CA GLU A 32 19.74 1.06 14.16
C GLU A 32 19.17 -0.32 13.78
N LYS A 33 17.85 -0.52 13.87
CA LYS A 33 17.17 -1.76 13.46
C LYS A 33 16.73 -1.75 11.98
N VAL A 34 17.11 -0.72 11.22
CA VAL A 34 16.65 -0.50 9.85
C VAL A 34 17.82 -0.46 8.89
N GLU A 35 17.68 -1.23 7.80
CA GLU A 35 18.56 -1.21 6.62
C GLU A 35 17.85 -0.48 5.48
N VAL A 36 18.51 0.51 4.86
CA VAL A 36 18.02 1.13 3.62
C VAL A 36 18.85 0.62 2.43
N VAL A 37 18.20 0.02 1.45
CA VAL A 37 18.83 -0.52 0.23
C VAL A 37 18.50 0.37 -0.95
N ILE A 38 19.49 1.08 -1.47
CA ILE A 38 19.34 1.93 -2.66
C ILE A 38 19.78 1.14 -3.90
N THR A 39 18.90 0.97 -4.89
CA THR A 39 19.15 0.06 -6.02
C THR A 39 18.54 0.52 -7.34
N ASP A 40 19.19 0.25 -8.47
CA ASP A 40 18.64 0.37 -9.82
C ASP A 40 17.88 -0.89 -10.28
N GLU A 41 18.01 -2.01 -9.54
CA GLU A 41 17.28 -3.27 -9.73
C GLU A 41 16.10 -3.37 -8.75
N TYR A 42 15.30 -2.30 -8.62
CA TYR A 42 14.27 -2.17 -7.57
C TYR A 42 13.33 -3.38 -7.48
N GLU A 43 12.66 -3.77 -8.57
CA GLU A 43 11.67 -4.86 -8.50
C GLU A 43 12.31 -6.19 -8.08
N LYS A 44 13.50 -6.49 -8.59
CA LYS A 44 14.22 -7.71 -8.23
C LYS A 44 14.59 -7.72 -6.74
N VAL A 45 15.22 -6.67 -6.24
CA VAL A 45 15.66 -6.58 -4.84
C VAL A 45 14.45 -6.55 -3.89
N THR A 46 13.42 -5.77 -4.21
CA THR A 46 12.19 -5.75 -3.41
C THR A 46 11.50 -7.11 -3.42
N GLY A 47 11.43 -7.79 -4.57
CA GLY A 47 10.91 -9.15 -4.68
C GLY A 47 11.68 -10.15 -3.81
N GLU A 48 13.01 -10.08 -3.78
CA GLU A 48 13.86 -10.90 -2.91
C GLU A 48 13.56 -10.71 -1.42
N TYR A 49 13.27 -9.49 -0.98
CA TYR A 49 12.91 -9.22 0.41
C TYR A 49 11.45 -9.57 0.73
N LEU A 50 10.50 -9.29 -0.16
CA LEU A 50 9.08 -9.58 0.05
C LEU A 50 8.81 -11.07 0.24
N VAL A 51 9.51 -11.95 -0.48
CA VAL A 51 9.34 -13.39 -0.28
C VAL A 51 9.86 -13.88 1.07
N GLN A 52 10.64 -13.07 1.79
CA GLN A 52 11.15 -13.37 3.14
C GLN A 52 10.29 -12.74 4.24
N GLU A 53 9.28 -11.94 3.93
CA GLU A 53 8.45 -11.29 4.95
C GLU A 53 7.70 -12.32 5.80
N VAL A 54 7.62 -12.03 7.10
CA VAL A 54 6.93 -12.89 8.08
C VAL A 54 5.44 -12.99 7.75
N ASP A 55 4.86 -11.86 7.40
CA ASP A 55 3.42 -11.71 7.21
C ASP A 55 3.07 -11.39 5.74
N ARG A 56 3.66 -12.12 4.79
CA ARG A 56 3.31 -11.93 3.38
C ARG A 56 1.89 -12.41 3.08
N SER A 57 1.22 -11.68 2.18
CA SER A 57 -0.17 -11.97 1.77
C SER A 57 -0.27 -13.22 0.87
N ASN A 58 0.78 -13.54 0.12
CA ASN A 58 0.85 -14.71 -0.77
C ASN A 58 2.13 -15.54 -0.56
N ASP A 59 2.00 -16.69 0.11
CA ASP A 59 3.12 -17.58 0.38
C ASP A 59 3.70 -18.30 -0.84
N THR A 60 2.98 -18.27 -1.96
CA THR A 60 3.40 -18.91 -3.21
C THR A 60 4.11 -17.94 -4.16
N MET A 61 4.12 -16.64 -3.84
CA MET A 61 4.80 -15.64 -4.66
C MET A 61 6.31 -15.90 -4.66
N THR A 62 6.89 -15.88 -5.85
CA THR A 62 8.34 -15.91 -6.08
C THR A 62 8.86 -14.48 -6.28
N ALA A 63 10.15 -14.25 -6.01
CA ALA A 63 10.75 -12.92 -6.14
C ALA A 63 10.57 -12.32 -7.54
N GLU A 64 10.64 -13.15 -8.58
CA GLU A 64 10.50 -12.76 -9.99
C GLU A 64 9.09 -12.31 -10.38
N GLN A 65 8.09 -12.62 -9.56
CA GLN A 65 6.69 -12.25 -9.80
C GLN A 65 6.34 -10.87 -9.23
N TYR A 66 7.19 -10.29 -8.38
CA TYR A 66 6.93 -8.95 -7.83
C TYR A 66 6.98 -7.88 -8.91
N ARG A 67 5.97 -7.00 -8.92
CA ARG A 67 5.92 -5.80 -9.76
C ARG A 67 5.52 -4.61 -8.91
N ALA A 68 6.10 -3.45 -9.18
CA ALA A 68 5.71 -2.22 -8.49
C ALA A 68 4.35 -1.71 -8.99
N ASP A 69 3.46 -1.30 -8.07
CA ASP A 69 2.07 -0.92 -8.40
C ASP A 69 1.91 0.49 -9.00
N ARG A 70 2.94 1.33 -8.90
CA ARG A 70 2.88 2.73 -9.37
C ARG A 70 3.01 2.83 -10.89
N ALA A 71 2.34 3.82 -11.47
CA ALA A 71 2.24 4.03 -12.92
C ALA A 71 3.61 4.24 -13.61
N ASP A 72 4.64 4.62 -12.87
CA ASP A 72 6.02 4.81 -13.32
C ASP A 72 6.87 3.53 -13.20
N GLY A 73 6.30 2.40 -12.75
CA GLY A 73 6.84 1.05 -12.91
C GLY A 73 8.25 0.89 -12.33
N ALA A 74 8.42 1.19 -11.04
CA ALA A 74 9.65 1.09 -10.25
C ALA A 74 10.71 2.21 -10.42
N ARG A 75 10.47 3.21 -11.28
CA ARG A 75 11.44 4.30 -11.51
C ARG A 75 11.62 5.23 -10.30
N ALA A 76 10.55 5.55 -9.58
CA ALA A 76 10.58 6.39 -8.39
C ALA A 76 9.72 5.77 -7.27
N ALA A 77 10.13 4.59 -6.80
CA ALA A 77 9.44 3.83 -5.76
C ALA A 77 10.34 3.55 -4.55
N ALA A 78 9.70 3.39 -3.40
CA ALA A 78 10.29 2.80 -2.21
C ALA A 78 9.28 1.81 -1.59
N LYS A 79 9.77 0.87 -0.79
CA LYS A 79 8.95 -0.12 -0.09
C LYS A 79 9.63 -0.59 1.18
N THR A 80 8.89 -0.56 2.27
CA THR A 80 9.26 -1.17 3.55
C THR A 80 8.92 -2.66 3.53
N CYS A 81 9.88 -3.48 3.97
CA CYS A 81 9.76 -4.93 4.12
C CYS A 81 10.09 -5.34 5.57
N VAL A 82 9.23 -6.15 6.19
CA VAL A 82 9.43 -6.63 7.57
C VAL A 82 9.81 -8.10 7.58
N LEU A 83 11.06 -8.36 7.97
CA LEU A 83 11.70 -9.67 7.97
C LEU A 83 11.68 -10.32 9.36
N PRO A 84 11.92 -11.64 9.45
CA PRO A 84 11.99 -12.35 10.73
C PRO A 84 12.97 -11.72 11.73
N GLY A 85 12.60 -11.76 13.01
CA GLY A 85 13.38 -11.18 14.10
C GLY A 85 13.35 -9.65 14.15
N ASP A 86 12.21 -9.06 13.77
CA ASP A 86 11.95 -7.61 13.77
C ASP A 86 12.94 -6.78 12.94
N ARG A 87 13.54 -7.42 11.93
CA ARG A 87 14.44 -6.75 10.99
C ARG A 87 13.63 -6.01 9.94
N ILE A 88 13.87 -4.72 9.78
CA ILE A 88 13.15 -3.89 8.80
C ILE A 88 14.11 -3.45 7.69
N VAL A 89 13.69 -3.66 6.44
CA VAL A 89 14.44 -3.22 5.26
C VAL A 89 13.58 -2.27 4.44
N VAL A 90 14.10 -1.10 4.12
CA VAL A 90 13.47 -0.19 3.16
C VAL A 90 14.25 -0.26 1.85
N VAL A 91 13.62 -0.78 0.80
CA VAL A 91 14.20 -0.78 -0.55
C VAL A 91 13.76 0.50 -1.25
N ALA A 92 14.71 1.25 -1.78
CA ALA A 92 14.47 2.50 -2.47
C ALA A 92 15.11 2.46 -3.87
N SER A 93 14.33 2.83 -4.88
CA SER A 93 14.84 2.95 -6.25
C SER A 93 15.83 4.10 -6.32
N SER A 94 17.01 3.85 -6.90
CA SER A 94 18.03 4.88 -7.16
C SER A 94 17.49 5.99 -8.09
N GLY A 95 16.45 5.68 -8.86
CA GLY A 95 15.73 6.63 -9.72
C GLY A 95 14.87 7.67 -8.98
N LEU A 96 14.65 7.52 -7.67
CA LEU A 96 13.93 8.53 -6.86
C LEU A 96 14.59 9.91 -6.94
N VAL A 97 15.91 10.00 -6.78
CA VAL A 97 16.63 11.27 -6.78
C VAL A 97 16.58 11.96 -8.16
N PRO A 98 16.87 11.27 -9.28
CA PRO A 98 16.65 11.82 -10.63
C PRO A 98 15.21 12.30 -10.90
N TYR A 99 14.21 11.67 -10.29
CA TYR A 99 12.81 12.07 -10.45
C TYR A 99 12.51 13.42 -9.78
N GLY A 100 13.19 13.72 -8.67
CA GLY A 100 13.18 15.03 -8.04
C GLY A 100 13.36 14.95 -6.53
N ILE A 101 13.99 15.98 -5.94
CA ILE A 101 14.29 15.97 -4.51
C ILE A 101 13.05 15.91 -3.62
N ARG A 102 12.00 16.68 -3.97
CA ARG A 102 10.76 16.72 -3.19
C ARG A 102 9.98 15.40 -3.25
N PRO A 103 9.71 14.81 -4.44
CA PRO A 103 9.06 13.52 -4.49
C PRO A 103 9.91 12.38 -3.88
N ALA A 104 11.24 12.44 -3.99
CA ALA A 104 12.14 11.50 -3.30
C ALA A 104 12.02 11.60 -1.77
N ARG A 105 12.04 12.83 -1.25
CA ARG A 105 11.87 13.11 0.18
C ARG A 105 10.53 12.63 0.68
N HIS A 106 9.45 12.96 -0.03
CA HIS A 106 8.11 12.49 0.27
C HIS A 106 8.07 10.96 0.33
N GLY A 107 8.56 10.27 -0.70
CA GLY A 107 8.53 8.80 -0.77
C GLY A 107 9.29 8.14 0.37
N LEU A 108 10.49 8.64 0.72
CA LEU A 108 11.24 8.09 1.83
C LEU A 108 10.61 8.39 3.19
N LEU A 109 10.07 9.59 3.39
CA LEU A 109 9.41 9.93 4.65
C LEU A 109 8.09 9.18 4.82
N HIS A 110 7.40 8.84 3.73
CA HIS A 110 6.28 7.90 3.72
C HIS A 110 6.74 6.53 4.23
N GLU A 111 7.81 5.95 3.67
CA GLU A 111 8.34 4.66 4.16
C GLU A 111 8.81 4.72 5.61
N ALA A 112 9.37 5.85 6.06
CA ALA A 112 9.72 6.02 7.47
C ALA A 112 8.50 5.87 8.40
N GLN A 113 7.30 6.20 7.92
CA GLN A 113 6.07 6.02 8.69
C GLN A 113 5.65 4.56 8.77
N HIS A 114 5.80 3.78 7.69
CA HIS A 114 5.64 2.32 7.73
C HIS A 114 6.58 1.69 8.76
N VAL A 115 7.86 2.08 8.75
CA VAL A 115 8.84 1.64 9.76
C VAL A 115 8.39 2.01 11.18
N ARG A 116 7.96 3.26 11.40
CA ARG A 116 7.49 3.73 12.71
C ARG A 116 6.33 2.88 13.22
N LEU A 117 5.33 2.62 12.37
CA LEU A 117 4.18 1.80 12.73
C LEU A 117 4.58 0.37 13.14
N HIS A 118 5.50 -0.24 12.39
CA HIS A 118 5.99 -1.57 12.73
C HIS A 118 6.78 -1.58 14.04
N GLN A 119 7.65 -0.59 14.28
CA GLN A 119 8.44 -0.52 15.51
C GLN A 119 7.60 -0.24 16.76
N HIS A 120 6.45 0.39 16.60
CA HIS A 120 5.48 0.63 17.67
C HIS A 120 4.48 -0.52 17.87
N GLY A 121 4.42 -1.47 16.94
CA GLY A 121 3.47 -2.57 16.99
C GLY A 121 2.03 -2.18 16.63
N ASP A 122 1.83 -1.04 15.96
CA ASP A 122 0.52 -0.50 15.58
C ASP A 122 0.30 -0.42 14.06
N ALA A 123 1.15 -1.07 13.26
CA ALA A 123 0.92 -1.26 11.83
C ALA A 123 -0.41 -1.98 11.57
N ALA A 124 -1.17 -1.56 10.56
CA ALA A 124 -2.39 -2.24 10.17
C ALA A 124 -2.12 -3.49 9.32
N TRP A 125 -0.96 -3.55 8.66
CA TRP A 125 -0.55 -4.68 7.82
C TRP A 125 -0.55 -6.03 8.56
N ALA A 126 -1.32 -7.01 8.10
CA ALA A 126 -1.43 -8.35 8.70
C ALA A 126 -1.94 -8.37 10.14
N LEU A 127 -2.65 -7.33 10.59
CA LEU A 127 -3.06 -7.21 11.98
C LEU A 127 -3.91 -8.41 12.44
N HIS A 128 -4.73 -8.95 11.56
CA HIS A 128 -5.52 -10.17 11.79
C HIS A 128 -4.69 -11.42 12.16
N ARG A 129 -3.39 -11.46 11.86
CA ARG A 129 -2.48 -12.55 12.24
C ARG A 129 -1.82 -12.32 13.59
N ARG A 130 -1.81 -11.08 14.07
CA ARG A 130 -1.06 -10.62 15.25
C ARG A 130 -1.96 -10.32 16.45
N ALA A 131 -3.27 -10.25 16.24
CA ALA A 131 -4.28 -10.04 17.28
C ALA A 131 -5.42 -11.09 17.17
N PRO A 132 -6.12 -11.41 18.28
CA PRO A 132 -7.29 -12.28 18.22
C PRO A 132 -8.34 -11.72 17.27
N PHE A 133 -8.71 -12.50 16.25
CA PHE A 133 -9.66 -12.07 15.25
C PHE A 133 -10.48 -13.25 14.74
N THR A 134 -11.75 -13.01 14.44
CA THR A 134 -12.64 -13.96 13.76
C THR A 134 -13.22 -13.26 12.55
N LEU A 135 -12.98 -13.82 11.38
CA LEU A 135 -13.49 -13.27 10.13
C LEU A 135 -15.02 -13.31 10.13
N PRO A 136 -15.71 -12.19 9.84
CA PRO A 136 -17.16 -12.17 9.71
C PRO A 136 -17.63 -13.16 8.65
N GLU A 137 -18.29 -14.23 9.08
CA GLU A 137 -18.68 -15.33 8.20
C GLU A 137 -19.53 -14.84 7.04
N ARG A 138 -19.16 -15.23 5.81
CA ARG A 138 -19.92 -14.98 4.56
C ARG A 138 -20.07 -13.51 4.15
N GLU A 139 -19.58 -12.55 4.94
CA GLU A 139 -19.60 -11.13 4.60
C GLU A 139 -18.38 -10.71 3.78
N ILE A 140 -17.19 -11.20 4.15
CA ILE A 140 -15.91 -10.90 3.50
C ILE A 140 -15.03 -12.16 3.47
N THR A 141 -13.92 -12.10 2.74
CA THR A 141 -12.86 -13.12 2.70
C THR A 141 -11.56 -12.50 3.21
N TRP A 142 -10.54 -13.34 3.45
CA TRP A 142 -9.23 -12.89 3.93
C TRP A 142 -8.55 -11.91 2.96
N GLU A 143 -8.75 -12.07 1.67
CA GLU A 143 -8.19 -11.20 0.63
C GLU A 143 -8.72 -9.78 0.76
N TYR A 144 -10.02 -9.59 1.01
CA TYR A 144 -10.54 -8.24 1.24
C TYR A 144 -10.02 -7.62 2.53
N LEU A 145 -9.86 -8.42 3.59
CA LEU A 145 -9.29 -7.94 4.85
C LEU A 145 -7.84 -7.50 4.65
N TRP A 146 -7.06 -8.26 3.91
CA TRP A 146 -5.69 -7.92 3.55
C TRP A 146 -5.58 -6.58 2.82
N LEU A 147 -6.41 -6.38 1.79
CA LEU A 147 -6.43 -5.13 1.03
C LEU A 147 -6.92 -3.95 1.90
N ALA A 148 -7.85 -4.20 2.82
CA ALA A 148 -8.34 -3.19 3.74
C ALA A 148 -7.28 -2.75 4.76
N GLU A 149 -6.56 -3.71 5.35
CA GLU A 149 -5.41 -3.45 6.21
C GLU A 149 -4.34 -2.63 5.47
N SER A 150 -4.04 -2.98 4.21
CA SER A 150 -3.15 -2.18 3.36
C SER A 150 -3.64 -0.75 3.17
N ALA A 151 -4.93 -0.55 2.89
CA ALA A 151 -5.48 0.80 2.68
C ALA A 151 -5.39 1.67 3.95
N ILE A 152 -5.61 1.09 5.13
CA ILE A 152 -5.50 1.79 6.42
C ILE A 152 -4.04 2.16 6.71
N ASP A 153 -3.12 1.23 6.46
CA ASP A 153 -1.69 1.44 6.65
C ASP A 153 -1.18 2.61 5.78
N GLU A 154 -1.49 2.58 4.48
CA GLU A 154 -1.16 3.65 3.53
C GLU A 154 -1.82 4.98 3.91
N TYR A 155 -3.09 4.95 4.35
CA TYR A 155 -3.80 6.14 4.82
C TYR A 155 -3.08 6.80 6.01
N ARG A 156 -2.70 6.02 7.03
CA ARG A 156 -2.07 6.57 8.25
C ARG A 156 -0.68 7.13 7.96
N CYS A 157 0.10 6.43 7.13
CA CYS A 157 1.41 6.89 6.66
C CYS A 157 1.27 8.21 5.89
N GLU A 158 0.39 8.25 4.90
CA GLU A 158 0.22 9.44 4.06
C GLU A 158 -0.38 10.63 4.82
N ARG A 159 -1.32 10.39 5.74
CA ARG A 159 -1.86 11.44 6.61
C ARG A 159 -0.74 12.13 7.38
N THR A 160 0.20 11.37 7.93
CA THR A 160 1.35 11.93 8.65
C THR A 160 2.24 12.76 7.72
N VAL A 161 2.51 12.27 6.51
CA VAL A 161 3.30 13.01 5.50
C VAL A 161 2.64 14.35 5.19
N HIS A 162 1.31 14.37 5.03
CA HIS A 162 0.56 15.59 4.77
C HIS A 162 0.50 16.55 5.96
N ASP A 163 0.15 16.05 7.15
CA ASP A 163 0.05 16.84 8.38
C ASP A 163 1.38 17.51 8.75
N ARG A 164 2.51 16.87 8.40
CA ARG A 164 3.86 17.40 8.61
C ARG A 164 4.39 18.28 7.47
N GLY A 165 3.58 18.52 6.45
CA GLY A 165 3.94 19.41 5.33
C GLY A 165 5.03 18.85 4.41
N TRP A 166 5.20 17.52 4.35
CA TRP A 166 6.16 16.86 3.47
C TRP A 166 5.54 16.45 2.12
N THR A 167 4.29 16.82 1.90
CA THR A 167 3.58 16.63 0.64
C THR A 167 4.36 17.13 -0.55
N ASP A 168 4.49 16.27 -1.55
CA ASP A 168 4.81 16.71 -2.90
C ASP A 168 3.54 16.60 -3.76
N PRO A 169 3.09 17.68 -4.43
CA PRO A 169 1.87 17.66 -5.23
C PRO A 169 1.87 16.63 -6.36
N VAL A 170 3.04 16.20 -6.87
CA VAL A 170 3.11 15.16 -7.91
C VAL A 170 2.87 13.75 -7.36
N ASN A 171 2.95 13.58 -6.04
CA ASN A 171 2.69 12.30 -5.35
C ASN A 171 1.27 12.19 -4.80
N THR A 172 0.43 13.23 -4.94
CA THR A 172 -0.97 13.15 -4.53
C THR A 172 -1.80 12.37 -5.54
N VAL A 173 -2.74 11.57 -5.06
CA VAL A 173 -3.69 10.85 -5.93
C VAL A 173 -4.86 11.74 -6.34
N GLY A 174 -5.34 11.56 -7.57
CA GLY A 174 -6.48 12.30 -8.10
C GLY A 174 -7.54 11.40 -8.73
N ALA A 175 -8.61 12.02 -9.22
CA ALA A 175 -9.68 11.31 -9.93
C ALA A 175 -9.18 10.56 -11.19
N GLY A 176 -8.09 11.04 -11.80
CA GLY A 176 -7.43 10.36 -12.92
C GLY A 176 -6.84 9.00 -12.54
N ASP A 177 -6.24 8.88 -11.35
CA ASP A 177 -5.70 7.61 -10.85
C ASP A 177 -6.82 6.60 -10.62
N VAL A 178 -7.92 7.04 -9.99
CA VAL A 178 -9.12 6.21 -9.81
C VAL A 178 -9.66 5.74 -11.16
N ALA A 179 -9.77 6.64 -12.14
CA ALA A 179 -10.23 6.28 -13.48
C ALA A 179 -9.29 5.26 -14.16
N GLY A 180 -7.98 5.39 -13.97
CA GLY A 180 -6.97 4.46 -14.43
C GLY A 180 -7.17 3.05 -13.86
N VAL A 181 -7.42 2.93 -12.55
CA VAL A 181 -7.70 1.63 -11.92
C VAL A 181 -9.05 1.05 -12.36
N VAL A 182 -10.09 1.88 -12.52
CA VAL A 182 -11.37 1.43 -13.08
C VAL A 182 -11.19 0.88 -14.51
N ALA A 183 -10.29 1.45 -15.30
CA ALA A 183 -9.97 0.93 -16.62
C ALA A 183 -9.34 -0.47 -16.57
N THR A 184 -8.48 -0.77 -15.58
CA THR A 184 -7.90 -2.12 -15.42
C THR A 184 -8.94 -3.15 -15.01
N PHE A 185 -9.92 -2.78 -14.16
CA PHE A 185 -11.07 -3.63 -13.87
C PHE A 185 -11.90 -3.97 -15.13
N ARG A 186 -12.20 -2.96 -15.96
CA ARG A 186 -12.94 -3.18 -17.21
C ARG A 186 -12.17 -4.07 -18.19
N ALA A 187 -10.85 -3.95 -18.22
CA ALA A 187 -10.00 -4.83 -19.02
C ALA A 187 -10.04 -6.27 -18.50
N ALA A 188 -9.99 -6.48 -17.18
CA ALA A 188 -10.14 -7.80 -16.56
C ALA A 188 -11.49 -8.44 -16.90
N ARG A 189 -12.58 -7.67 -16.83
CA ARG A 189 -13.91 -8.16 -17.21
C ARG A 189 -14.01 -8.51 -18.69
N THR A 190 -13.49 -7.65 -19.56
CA THR A 190 -13.47 -7.90 -21.00
C THR A 190 -12.65 -9.14 -21.36
N ALA A 191 -11.53 -9.36 -20.67
CA ALA A 191 -10.71 -10.56 -20.84
C ALA A 191 -11.50 -11.82 -20.45
N TRP A 192 -12.15 -11.80 -19.28
CA TRP A 192 -13.03 -12.87 -18.84
C TRP A 192 -14.14 -13.18 -19.86
N ASP A 193 -14.88 -12.16 -20.32
CA ASP A 193 -16.00 -12.35 -21.26
C ASP A 193 -15.54 -13.00 -22.59
N ARG A 194 -14.26 -12.83 -22.95
CA ARG A 194 -13.66 -13.43 -24.14
C ARG A 194 -13.11 -14.84 -23.94
N THR A 195 -12.51 -15.14 -22.79
CA THR A 195 -11.74 -16.36 -22.59
C THR A 195 -12.42 -17.38 -21.68
N GLY A 196 -13.29 -16.94 -20.77
CA GLY A 196 -13.79 -17.78 -19.69
C GLY A 196 -12.70 -18.26 -18.72
N ASP A 197 -11.52 -17.61 -18.70
CA ASP A 197 -10.42 -17.95 -17.78
C ASP A 197 -10.67 -17.34 -16.39
N LEU A 198 -11.15 -18.18 -15.47
CA LEU A 198 -11.56 -17.72 -14.15
C LEU A 198 -10.36 -17.32 -13.28
N MET A 199 -9.24 -18.02 -13.39
CA MET A 199 -8.04 -17.72 -12.62
C MET A 199 -7.37 -16.45 -13.13
N GLY A 200 -7.31 -16.26 -14.46
CA GLY A 200 -6.85 -15.01 -15.06
C GLY A 200 -7.71 -13.82 -14.61
N ALA A 201 -9.04 -13.99 -14.59
CA ALA A 201 -9.96 -12.96 -14.10
C ALA A 201 -9.76 -12.65 -12.61
N TYR A 202 -9.60 -13.68 -11.77
CA TYR A 202 -9.32 -13.54 -10.34
C TYR A 202 -8.07 -12.70 -10.11
N HIS A 203 -6.94 -13.09 -10.72
CA HIS A 203 -5.67 -12.38 -10.52
C HIS A 203 -5.74 -10.93 -11.00
N ALA A 204 -6.33 -10.68 -12.18
CA ALA A 204 -6.44 -9.32 -12.72
C ALA A 204 -7.38 -8.43 -11.90
N ALA A 205 -8.50 -8.97 -11.41
CA ALA A 205 -9.46 -8.24 -10.60
C ALA A 205 -8.89 -7.91 -9.21
N PHE A 206 -8.23 -8.86 -8.55
CA PHE A 206 -7.61 -8.61 -7.24
C PHE A 206 -6.37 -7.71 -7.33
N ALA A 207 -5.56 -7.80 -8.39
CA ALA A 207 -4.48 -6.83 -8.62
C ALA A 207 -5.03 -5.40 -8.81
N SER A 208 -6.16 -5.27 -9.53
CA SER A 208 -6.84 -3.97 -9.68
C SER A 208 -7.44 -3.48 -8.36
N LEU A 209 -7.98 -4.38 -7.54
CA LEU A 209 -8.55 -4.05 -6.24
C LEU A 209 -7.49 -3.65 -5.22
N ASP A 210 -6.33 -4.30 -5.24
CA ASP A 210 -5.17 -3.91 -4.43
C ASP A 210 -4.74 -2.47 -4.76
N ARG A 211 -4.54 -2.18 -6.05
CA ARG A 211 -4.23 -0.82 -6.50
C ARG A 211 -5.31 0.19 -6.12
N MET A 212 -6.60 -0.19 -6.22
CA MET A 212 -7.71 0.65 -5.79
C MET A 212 -7.63 0.94 -4.28
N SER A 213 -7.33 -0.06 -3.46
CA SER A 213 -7.25 0.08 -2.00
C SER A 213 -6.21 1.13 -1.58
N LYS A 214 -5.04 1.10 -2.22
CA LYS A 214 -3.95 2.07 -2.02
C LYS A 214 -4.38 3.47 -2.44
N VAL A 215 -4.94 3.63 -3.65
CA VAL A 215 -5.44 4.93 -4.15
C VAL A 215 -6.50 5.52 -3.21
N LEU A 216 -7.39 4.69 -2.67
CA LEU A 216 -8.40 5.14 -1.70
C LEU A 216 -7.76 5.60 -0.37
N GLY A 217 -6.78 4.86 0.14
CA GLY A 217 -6.02 5.23 1.35
C GLY A 217 -5.29 6.56 1.20
N TYR A 218 -4.46 6.70 0.16
CA TYR A 218 -3.76 7.95 -0.17
C TYR A 218 -4.72 9.13 -0.35
N GLY A 219 -5.84 8.90 -1.06
CA GLY A 219 -6.78 9.97 -1.37
C GLY A 219 -7.58 10.42 -0.16
N ALA A 220 -8.00 9.49 0.69
CA ALA A 220 -8.63 9.83 1.95
C ALA A 220 -7.69 10.64 2.86
N ALA A 221 -6.41 10.28 2.93
CA ALA A 221 -5.42 11.04 3.69
C ALA A 221 -5.28 12.48 3.16
N GLY A 222 -5.17 12.64 1.84
CA GLY A 222 -5.05 13.95 1.22
C GLY A 222 -6.30 14.82 1.40
N VAL A 223 -7.50 14.24 1.38
CA VAL A 223 -8.75 14.97 1.65
C VAL A 223 -8.84 15.41 3.11
N VAL A 224 -8.58 14.50 4.06
CA VAL A 224 -8.63 14.81 5.50
C VAL A 224 -7.62 15.90 5.87
N SER A 225 -6.44 15.87 5.27
CA SER A 225 -5.36 16.83 5.52
C SER A 225 -5.51 18.13 4.73
N GLY A 226 -6.56 18.27 3.91
CA GLY A 226 -6.83 19.46 3.09
C GLY A 226 -5.90 19.66 1.88
N VAL A 227 -5.02 18.71 1.60
CA VAL A 227 -4.12 18.71 0.43
C VAL A 227 -4.90 18.49 -0.86
N ILE A 228 -5.89 17.61 -0.83
CA ILE A 228 -6.78 17.32 -1.95
C ILE A 228 -8.12 18.02 -1.68
N PRO A 229 -8.57 18.94 -2.54
CA PRO A 229 -9.89 19.54 -2.40
C PRO A 229 -10.99 18.46 -2.47
N ALA A 230 -11.92 18.47 -1.51
CA ALA A 230 -13.04 17.50 -1.48
C ALA A 230 -13.82 17.47 -2.81
N ALA A 231 -13.99 18.62 -3.47
CA ALA A 231 -14.65 18.71 -4.78
C ALA A 231 -13.87 18.02 -5.92
N ALA A 232 -12.54 17.93 -5.82
CA ALA A 232 -11.72 17.17 -6.78
C ALA A 232 -11.88 15.67 -6.56
N TRP A 233 -11.94 15.24 -5.30
CA TRP A 233 -12.14 13.84 -4.91
C TRP A 233 -13.55 13.34 -5.24
N ALA A 234 -14.56 14.18 -5.05
CA ALA A 234 -15.96 13.88 -5.36
C ALA A 234 -16.24 13.58 -6.85
N LYS A 235 -15.31 13.94 -7.76
CA LYS A 235 -15.41 13.62 -9.19
C LYS A 235 -15.19 12.13 -9.49
N ALA A 236 -14.71 11.36 -8.52
CA ALA A 236 -14.54 9.92 -8.62
C ALA A 236 -15.54 9.22 -7.67
N PRO A 237 -16.61 8.57 -8.18
CA PRO A 237 -17.68 7.99 -7.34
C PRO A 237 -17.21 6.96 -6.29
N VAL A 238 -16.10 6.28 -6.54
CA VAL A 238 -15.51 5.28 -5.62
C VAL A 238 -14.69 5.95 -4.51
N ALA A 239 -14.25 7.18 -4.71
CA ALA A 239 -13.21 7.84 -3.94
C ALA A 239 -13.65 8.13 -2.48
N GLY A 240 -14.93 8.43 -2.25
CA GLY A 240 -15.46 8.68 -0.91
C GLY A 240 -15.82 7.43 -0.10
N ARG A 241 -15.66 6.21 -0.65
CA ARG A 241 -16.29 5.00 -0.08
C ARG A 241 -15.72 4.50 1.23
N ILE A 242 -14.49 4.88 1.54
CA ILE A 242 -13.82 4.49 2.79
C ILE A 242 -13.58 5.68 3.70
N LEU A 243 -13.86 6.91 3.23
CA LEU A 243 -13.49 8.14 3.93
C LEU A 243 -14.15 8.21 5.32
N ASP A 244 -15.45 7.89 5.39
CA ASP A 244 -16.21 7.85 6.65
C ASP A 244 -15.67 6.83 7.67
N VAL A 245 -14.97 5.79 7.19
CA VAL A 245 -14.36 4.78 8.04
C VAL A 245 -13.00 5.22 8.57
N VAL A 246 -12.18 5.86 7.72
CA VAL A 246 -10.78 6.15 8.05
C VAL A 246 -10.53 7.57 8.55
N GLU A 247 -11.44 8.54 8.32
CA GLU A 247 -11.19 9.96 8.62
C GLU A 247 -10.82 10.27 10.07
N ASN A 248 -11.33 9.45 11.01
CA ASN A 248 -11.09 9.59 12.43
C ASN A 248 -9.84 8.83 12.92
N LEU A 249 -9.23 7.98 12.09
CA LEU A 249 -8.00 7.30 12.43
C LEU A 249 -6.84 8.29 12.40
N PRO A 250 -6.04 8.43 13.48
CA PRO A 250 -4.92 9.37 13.48
C PRO A 250 -3.81 8.93 12.53
N GLY A 251 -2.88 9.85 12.25
CA GLY A 251 -1.60 9.50 11.63
C GLY A 251 -0.76 8.57 12.52
N THR A 252 0.48 8.35 12.13
CA THR A 252 1.42 7.40 12.76
C THR A 252 2.03 7.91 14.08
N ASP A 253 1.77 9.17 14.43
CA ASP A 253 2.22 9.77 15.68
C ASP A 253 1.38 9.34 16.90
N ALA A 254 0.24 8.69 16.67
CA ALA A 254 -0.62 8.17 17.73
C ALA A 254 -0.91 6.69 17.51
N LEU A 255 -0.76 5.90 18.57
CA LEU A 255 -1.10 4.48 18.58
C LEU A 255 -2.62 4.32 18.50
N VAL A 256 -3.05 3.34 17.71
CA VAL A 256 -4.44 2.92 17.64
C VAL A 256 -4.55 1.50 18.20
N PRO A 257 -5.52 1.20 19.08
CA PRO A 257 -5.73 -0.15 19.57
C PRO A 257 -5.95 -1.15 18.41
N PRO A 258 -5.36 -2.35 18.47
CA PRO A 258 -5.54 -3.38 17.44
C PRO A 258 -7.01 -3.69 17.11
N GLU A 259 -7.88 -3.70 18.11
CA GLU A 259 -9.31 -3.93 17.95
C GLU A 259 -10.00 -2.86 17.10
N ASP A 260 -9.59 -1.60 17.24
CA ASP A 260 -10.16 -0.47 16.49
C ASP A 260 -9.67 -0.49 15.03
N LEU A 261 -8.39 -0.81 14.81
CA LEU A 261 -7.83 -1.02 13.48
C LEU A 261 -8.50 -2.20 12.76
N LEU A 262 -8.74 -3.32 13.47
CA LEU A 262 -9.45 -4.48 12.92
C LEU A 262 -10.91 -4.16 12.60
N ALA A 263 -11.60 -3.41 13.47
CA ALA A 263 -12.98 -2.99 13.21
C ALA A 263 -13.06 -2.09 11.96
N ALA A 264 -12.14 -1.13 11.82
CA ALA A 264 -12.02 -0.31 10.62
C ALA A 264 -11.70 -1.16 9.38
N ALA A 265 -10.77 -2.11 9.48
CA ALA A 265 -10.37 -2.99 8.38
C ALA A 265 -11.56 -3.85 7.89
N VAL A 266 -12.39 -4.38 8.79
CA VAL A 266 -13.60 -5.11 8.43
C VAL A 266 -14.58 -4.24 7.63
N GLU A 267 -14.82 -3.00 8.06
CA GLU A 267 -15.72 -2.11 7.34
C GLU A 267 -15.16 -1.69 5.98
N VAL A 268 -13.86 -1.38 5.89
CA VAL A 268 -13.18 -1.13 4.60
C VAL A 268 -13.27 -2.36 3.69
N ALA A 269 -13.05 -3.58 4.20
CA ALA A 269 -13.12 -4.82 3.44
C ALA A 269 -14.52 -5.03 2.83
N LYS A 270 -15.60 -4.73 3.58
CA LYS A 270 -16.97 -4.77 3.06
C LYS A 270 -17.15 -3.78 1.90
N ARG A 271 -16.52 -2.60 1.96
CA ARG A 271 -16.60 -1.61 0.86
C ARG A 271 -15.79 -2.03 -0.35
N LEU A 272 -14.62 -2.64 -0.15
CA LEU A 272 -13.83 -3.23 -1.24
C LEU A 272 -14.58 -4.36 -1.97
N ARG A 273 -15.29 -5.23 -1.24
CA ARG A 273 -16.19 -6.23 -1.85
C ARG A 273 -17.26 -5.58 -2.72
N ARG A 274 -17.95 -4.54 -2.22
CA ARG A 274 -18.96 -3.81 -3.01
C ARG A 274 -18.36 -3.17 -4.26
N ILE A 275 -17.13 -2.64 -4.18
CA ILE A 275 -16.43 -2.11 -5.35
C ILE A 275 -16.19 -3.22 -6.38
N LEU A 276 -15.72 -4.40 -5.95
CA LEU A 276 -15.54 -5.54 -6.85
C LEU A 276 -16.86 -5.95 -7.52
N GLN A 277 -17.95 -6.01 -6.75
CA GLN A 277 -19.30 -6.37 -7.24
C GLN A 277 -19.79 -5.41 -8.33
N GLU A 278 -19.61 -4.11 -8.14
CA GLU A 278 -19.96 -3.11 -9.15
C GLU A 278 -19.08 -3.19 -10.41
N MET A 279 -17.89 -3.75 -10.30
CA MET A 279 -17.01 -4.04 -11.44
C MET A 279 -17.35 -5.37 -12.12
N GLY A 280 -18.39 -6.07 -11.65
CA GLY A 280 -18.92 -7.28 -12.28
C GLY A 280 -18.32 -8.58 -11.76
N PHE A 281 -17.71 -8.58 -10.58
CA PHE A 281 -17.21 -9.80 -9.94
C PHE A 281 -17.63 -9.85 -8.48
N ASP A 282 -17.98 -11.01 -7.96
CA ASP A 282 -18.06 -11.25 -6.52
C ASP A 282 -17.04 -12.31 -6.12
N TYR A 283 -16.56 -12.21 -4.89
CA TYR A 283 -15.69 -13.21 -4.29
C TYR A 283 -16.22 -13.50 -2.89
N PHE A 284 -16.64 -14.75 -2.65
CA PHE A 284 -17.38 -15.11 -1.45
C PHE A 284 -17.15 -16.55 -1.03
N PHE A 285 -17.50 -16.86 0.22
CA PHE A 285 -17.54 -18.21 0.76
C PHE A 285 -18.81 -18.94 0.35
N THR A 286 -18.65 -20.18 -0.11
CA THR A 286 -19.77 -21.10 -0.35
C THR A 286 -20.05 -21.98 0.88
N PRO A 287 -21.25 -22.58 0.96
CA PRO A 287 -21.63 -23.43 2.09
C PRO A 287 -20.75 -24.66 2.32
N ASP A 288 -19.99 -25.11 1.31
CA ASP A 288 -19.02 -26.20 1.38
C ASP A 288 -17.64 -25.76 1.89
N GLY A 289 -17.49 -24.49 2.28
CA GLY A 289 -16.26 -23.95 2.86
C GLY A 289 -15.22 -23.49 1.84
N GLY A 290 -15.52 -23.51 0.55
CA GLY A 290 -14.64 -22.98 -0.49
C GLY A 290 -14.80 -21.46 -0.71
N THR A 291 -13.80 -20.86 -1.36
CA THR A 291 -13.87 -19.48 -1.87
C THR A 291 -14.06 -19.50 -3.38
N TYR A 292 -14.98 -18.68 -3.88
CA TYR A 292 -15.37 -18.68 -5.29
C TYR A 292 -15.39 -17.26 -5.84
N LEU A 293 -14.65 -17.05 -6.94
CA LEU A 293 -14.87 -15.90 -7.81
C LEU A 293 -16.07 -16.19 -8.71
N LYS A 294 -17.04 -15.28 -8.72
CA LYS A 294 -18.22 -15.35 -9.56
C LYS A 294 -18.33 -14.08 -10.41
N PRO A 295 -18.33 -14.18 -11.74
CA PRO A 295 -18.76 -13.09 -12.60
C PRO A 295 -20.23 -12.76 -12.35
N LEU A 296 -20.56 -11.47 -12.20
CA LEU A 296 -21.93 -10.96 -12.07
C LEU A 296 -22.51 -10.52 -13.42
#